data_AF-A0A7C5S1P3-F1
#
_entry.id   AF-A0A7C5S1P3-F1
#
_cell.length_a   1.000
_cell.length_b   1.000
_cell.length_c   1.000
_cell.angle_alpha   90.00
_cell.angle_beta   90.00
_cell.angle_gamma   90.00
#
_symmetry.space_group_name_H-M   'P 1'
#
loop_
_entity.id
_entity.type
_entity.pdbx_description
1 polymer ?
#
loop_
_entity_poly.entity_id
_entity_poly.type
_entity_poly.pdbx_seq_one_letter_code
_entity_poly.pdbx_strand_id
1 'polypeptide(L)' 'ELAKVPTTPADLSAALDALEQDHEYLLKGDVFTPDVIETWINYKREKEVDALRRRPHPYEFMLYYDI' A
#
# COMPACT_ATOMS: atom_id res chain seq x y z
N GLU A 1 -10.71 21.08 -14.06
CA GLU A 1 -9.64 21.72 -13.27
C GLU A 1 -9.02 20.79 -12.20
N LEU A 2 -9.73 20.36 -11.14
CA LEU A 2 -9.13 19.54 -10.07
C LEU A 2 -8.66 18.12 -10.47
N ALA A 3 -9.29 17.49 -11.48
CA ALA A 3 -8.96 16.12 -11.91
C ALA A 3 -7.54 15.94 -12.47
N LYS A 4 -6.81 17.04 -12.73
CA LYS A 4 -5.46 17.02 -13.29
C LYS A 4 -4.35 17.19 -12.24
N VAL A 5 -4.70 17.42 -10.98
CA VAL A 5 -3.73 17.62 -9.90
C VAL A 5 -3.34 16.24 -9.34
N PRO A 6 -2.04 15.91 -9.20
CA PRO A 6 -1.61 14.69 -8.53
C PRO A 6 -2.15 14.65 -7.10
N THR A 7 -2.67 13.49 -6.71
CA THR A 7 -3.19 13.27 -5.35
C THR A 7 -2.39 12.19 -4.64
N THR A 8 -2.56 12.11 -3.32
CA THR A 8 -1.94 11.05 -2.53
C THR A 8 -2.48 9.68 -2.93
N PRO A 9 -1.70 8.60 -2.77
CA PRO A 9 -2.19 7.24 -3.00
C PRO A 9 -3.49 6.97 -2.23
N ALA A 10 -4.40 6.20 -2.84
CA ALA A 10 -5.70 5.90 -2.26
C ALA A 10 -5.62 4.99 -1.03
N ASP A 11 -4.60 4.13 -0.97
CA ASP A 11 -4.37 3.19 0.11
C ASP A 11 -2.89 2.78 0.22
N LEU A 12 -2.59 1.96 1.22
CA LEU A 12 -1.25 1.45 1.46
C LEU A 12 -0.76 0.54 0.33
N SER A 13 -1.62 -0.23 -0.34
CA SER A 13 -1.22 -1.10 -1.45
C SER A 13 -0.67 -0.27 -2.60
N ALA A 14 -1.38 0.79 -2.99
CA ALA A 14 -0.94 1.70 -4.05
C ALA A 14 0.37 2.42 -3.70
N ALA A 15 0.58 2.77 -2.43
CA ALA A 15 1.83 3.36 -1.97
C ALA A 15 3.00 2.36 -2.02
N LEU A 16 2.77 1.09 -1.70
CA LEU A 16 3.78 0.02 -1.81
C LEU A 16 4.12 -0.30 -3.27
N ASP A 17 3.13 -0.31 -4.17
CA ASP A 17 3.35 -0.50 -5.60
C ASP A 17 4.19 0.65 -6.19
N ALA A 18 3.92 1.89 -5.77
CA ALA A 18 4.72 3.05 -6.16
C ALA A 18 6.16 2.98 -5.62
N LEU A 19 6.35 2.53 -4.37
CA LEU A 19 7.67 2.32 -3.78
C LEU A 19 8.45 1.23 -4.54
N GLU A 20 7.79 0.13 -4.92
CA GLU A 20 8.41 -0.94 -5.69
C GLU A 20 8.88 -0.45 -7.07
N GLN A 21 8.10 0.42 -7.72
CA GLN A 21 8.38 0.96 -9.05
C GLN A 21 9.45 2.07 -9.07
N ASP A 22 9.57 2.85 -7.99
CA ASP A 22 10.51 3.98 -7.90
C ASP A 22 11.14 4.08 -6.50
N HIS A 23 12.22 3.33 -6.29
CA HIS A 23 13.02 3.39 -5.05
C HIS A 23 14.52 3.59 -5.29
N GLU A 24 14.95 3.86 -6.52
CA GLU A 24 16.38 4.04 -6.83
C GLU A 24 17.00 5.19 -6.04
N TYR A 25 16.22 6.23 -5.73
CA TYR A 25 16.69 7.35 -4.92
C TYR A 25 17.01 6.96 -3.47
N LEU A 26 16.40 5.89 -2.95
CA LEU A 26 16.67 5.37 -1.60
C LEU A 26 17.94 4.52 -1.54
N LEU A 27 18.33 3.90 -2.65
CA LEU A 27 19.54 3.07 -2.75
C LEU A 27 20.83 3.91 -2.78
N LYS A 28 20.72 5.21 -3.02
CA LYS A 28 21.89 6.09 -3.15
C LYS A 28 22.60 6.25 -1.80
N GLY A 29 23.90 5.93 -1.78
CA GLY A 29 24.74 6.07 -0.59
C GLY A 29 24.54 4.99 0.46
N ASP A 30 24.02 3.82 0.04
CA ASP A 30 23.79 2.65 0.90
C ASP A 30 22.94 2.95 2.14
N VAL A 31 22.08 3.96 2.06
CA VAL A 31 21.16 4.34 3.15
C VAL A 31 20.08 3.28 3.32
N PHE A 32 19.55 2.78 2.21
CA PHE A 32 18.70 1.61 2.16
C PHE A 32 19.32 0.59 1.23
N THR A 33 19.37 -0.66 1.69
CA THR A 33 19.76 -1.78 0.85
C THR A 33 18.52 -2.35 0.14
N PRO A 34 18.67 -2.94 -1.06
CA PRO A 34 17.54 -3.53 -1.79
C PRO A 34 16.77 -4.57 -0.98
N ASP A 35 17.47 -5.38 -0.17
CA ASP A 35 16.85 -6.43 0.66
C ASP A 35 15.94 -5.85 1.75
N VAL A 36 16.29 -4.70 2.33
CA VAL A 36 15.45 -4.01 3.32
C VAL A 36 14.16 -3.51 2.67
N ILE A 37 14.25 -2.95 1.46
CA ILE A 37 13.09 -2.43 0.73
C ILE A 37 12.15 -3.58 0.36
N GLU A 38 12.68 -4.66 -0.21
CA GLU A 38 11.90 -5.84 -0.57
C GLU A 38 11.24 -6.48 0.66
N THR A 39 12.00 -6.66 1.74
CA THR A 39 11.48 -7.22 2.99
C THR A 39 10.39 -6.34 3.59
N TRP A 40 10.55 -5.02 3.53
CA TRP A 40 9.55 -4.07 4.02
C TRP A 40 8.25 -4.15 3.22
N ILE A 41 8.34 -4.17 1.89
CA ILE A 41 7.18 -4.29 1.00
C ILE A 41 6.43 -5.60 1.29
N ASN A 42 7.15 -6.72 1.33
CA ASN A 42 6.56 -8.03 1.60
C ASN A 42 5.89 -8.09 2.97
N TYR A 43 6.58 -7.61 4.02
CA TYR A 43 6.02 -7.56 5.37
C TYR A 43 4.73 -6.76 5.42
N LYS A 44 4.71 -5.55 4.82
CA LYS A 44 3.54 -4.68 4.82
C LYS A 44 2.38 -5.24 4.00
N ARG A 45 2.65 -5.86 2.85
CA ARG A 45 1.63 -6.55 2.05
C ARG A 45 0.99 -7.69 2.87
N GLU A 46 1.79 -8.59 3.43
CA GLU A 46 1.26 -9.78 4.11
C GLU A 46 0.60 -9.48 5.46
N LYS A 47 1.25 -8.66 6.30
CA LYS A 47 0.85 -8.46 7.69
C LYS A 47 -0.20 -7.36 7.87
N GLU A 48 -0.29 -6.42 6.93
CA GLU A 48 -1.19 -5.27 7.05
C GLU A 48 -2.26 -5.29 5.95
N VAL A 49 -1.85 -5.20 4.68
CA VAL A 49 -2.79 -5.11 3.55
C VAL A 49 -3.68 -6.35 3.46
N ASP A 50 -3.07 -7.53 3.36
CA ASP A 50 -3.82 -8.79 3.21
C ASP A 50 -4.53 -9.20 4.50
N ALA A 51 -3.98 -8.83 5.65
CA ALA A 51 -4.64 -9.08 6.94
C ALA A 51 -5.94 -8.28 7.06
N LEU A 52 -5.97 -7.04 6.58
CA LEU A 52 -7.17 -6.20 6.59
C LEU A 52 -8.15 -6.63 5.50
N ARG A 53 -7.67 -6.81 4.26
CA ARG A 53 -8.51 -7.14 3.08
C ARG A 53 -9.32 -8.42 3.27
N ARG A 54 -8.80 -9.39 4.04
CA ARG A 54 -9.48 -10.67 4.31
C ARG A 54 -10.55 -10.61 5.40
N ARG A 55 -10.72 -9.47 6.08
CA ARG A 55 -11.70 -9.31 7.15
C ARG A 55 -12.85 -8.44 6.64
N PRO A 56 -14.11 -8.91 6.73
CA PRO A 56 -15.27 -8.09 6.44
C PRO A 56 -15.26 -6.83 7.31
N HIS A 57 -15.40 -5.67 6.70
CA HIS A 57 -15.52 -4.42 7.45
C HIS A 57 -16.93 -4.30 8.06
N PRO A 58 -17.11 -3.84 9.31
CA PRO A 58 -18.43 -3.75 9.95
C PRO A 58 -19.46 -2.96 9.13
N TYR A 59 -19.00 -1.97 8.35
CA TYR A 59 -19.87 -1.19 7.48
C TYR A 59 -20.44 -2.01 6.31
N GLU A 60 -19.76 -3.07 5.87
CA GLU A 60 -20.29 -3.98 4.84
C GLU A 60 -21.59 -4.67 5.30
N PHE A 61 -21.75 -4.93 6.61
CA PHE A 61 -23.02 -5.43 7.15
C PHE A 61 -24.15 -4.42 6.95
N MET A 62 -23.90 -3.12 7.15
CA MET A 62 -24.91 -2.09 6.90
C MET A 62 -25.28 -1.96 5.42
N LEU A 63 -24.40 -2.40 4.51
CA LEU A 63 -24.62 -2.32 3.08
C LEU A 63 -25.30 -3.56 2.50
N TYR A 64 -25.03 -4.75 3.05
CA TYR A 64 -25.35 -6.01 2.38
C TYR A 64 -26.12 -7.02 3.24
N TYR A 65 -26.39 -6.75 4.51
CA TYR A 65 -27.01 -7.75 5.39
C TYR A 65 -28.49 -8.04 5.09
N ASP A 66 -29.23 -7.02 4.63
CA ASP A 66 -30.68 -7.07 4.37
C ASP A 66 -31.06 -6.97 2.88
N ILE A 67 -30.07 -7.09 1.99
CA ILE A 67 -30.27 -7.30 0.55
C ILE A 67 -30.70 -8.76 0.31
#